data_AF-A0A7W9LP97-F1
#
_entry.id   AF-A0A7W9LP97-F1
#
_cell.length_a   1.000
_cell.length_b   1.000
_cell.length_c   1.000
_cell.angle_alpha   90.00
_cell.angle_beta   90.00
_cell.angle_gamma   90.00
#
_symmetry.space_group_name_H-M   'P 1'
#
loop_
_entity.id
_entity.type
_entity.pdbx_description
1 polymer ?
#
loop_
_entity_poly.entity_id
_entity_poly.type
_entity_poly.pdbx_seq_one_letter_code
_entity_poly.pdbx_strand_id
1 'polypeptide(L)'
;MADRETDRWSDLGDPARARRLAWMWVIFALIAAGGAGLTWLAWWVAQVGNYRDNWRGFNEDDGFPWMFVAVCAVAGVWCLFVARRQWARARHLAQGRDLDT
;
A
#
# COMPACT_ATOMS: atom_id res chain seq x y z
N MET A 1 31.17 -3.31 -17.56
CA MET A 1 30.14 -2.32 -17.94
C MET A 1 28.94 -2.55 -17.04
N ALA A 2 28.92 -1.87 -15.90
CA ALA A 2 27.92 -2.04 -14.86
C ALA A 2 26.84 -0.97 -15.03
N ASP A 3 25.92 -1.22 -15.96
CA ASP A 3 24.69 -0.44 -16.17
C ASP A 3 23.65 -0.73 -15.07
N ARG A 4 24.11 -0.92 -13.83
CA ARG A 4 23.33 -1.47 -12.70
C ARG A 4 22.88 -0.41 -11.69
N GLU A 5 23.34 0.83 -11.80
CA GLU A 5 22.91 1.93 -10.93
C GLU A 5 21.68 2.67 -11.47
N THR A 6 21.51 2.63 -12.79
CA THR A 6 20.42 3.19 -13.57
C THR A 6 19.10 2.43 -13.44
N ASP A 7 19.08 1.30 -12.72
CA ASP A 7 17.90 0.44 -12.64
C ASP A 7 17.54 0.02 -11.21
N ARG A 8 16.51 0.67 -10.63
CA ARG A 8 15.87 0.12 -9.42
C ARG A 8 14.35 0.36 -9.39
N TRP A 9 13.70 0.16 -10.54
CA TRP A 9 12.24 0.08 -10.80
C TRP A 9 11.46 1.39 -11.01
N SER A 10 11.62 2.26 -12.01
CA SER A 10 12.54 2.44 -13.15
C SER A 10 12.62 3.97 -13.38
N ASP A 11 13.07 4.66 -12.35
CA ASP A 11 13.13 6.10 -12.21
C ASP A 11 14.13 6.76 -13.17
N LEU A 12 15.02 6.01 -13.83
CA LEU A 12 16.06 6.47 -14.77
C LEU A 12 16.93 7.63 -14.23
N GLY A 13 17.02 7.78 -12.90
CA GLY A 13 17.66 8.92 -12.25
C GLY A 13 16.84 10.22 -12.25
N ASP A 14 15.57 10.18 -12.69
CA ASP A 14 14.67 11.34 -12.70
C ASP A 14 13.85 11.45 -11.38
N PRO A 15 14.01 12.54 -10.60
CA PRO A 15 13.29 12.74 -9.34
C PRO A 15 11.76 12.76 -9.51
N ALA A 16 11.24 13.19 -10.66
CA ALA A 16 9.80 13.22 -10.93
C ALA A 16 9.20 11.81 -11.04
N ARG A 17 9.92 10.87 -11.67
CA ARG A 17 9.51 9.47 -11.79
C ARG A 17 9.56 8.74 -10.46
N ALA A 18 10.62 8.96 -9.67
CA ALA A 18 10.72 8.41 -8.31
C ALA A 18 9.55 8.86 -7.42
N ARG A 19 9.10 10.12 -7.56
CA ARG A 19 7.93 10.64 -6.84
C ARG A 19 6.61 9.99 -7.29
N ARG A 20 6.43 9.73 -8.59
CA ARG A 20 5.25 9.00 -9.10
C ARG A 20 5.19 7.56 -8.58
N LEU A 21 6.32 6.86 -8.58
CA LEU A 21 6.43 5.52 -8.00
C LEU A 21 6.06 5.53 -6.52
N ALA A 22 6.54 6.52 -5.75
CA ALA A 22 6.20 6.64 -4.36
C ALA A 22 4.68 6.84 -4.14
N TRP A 23 4.02 7.64 -4.97
CA TRP A 23 2.55 7.80 -4.92
C TRP A 23 1.80 6.53 -5.28
N MET A 24 2.27 5.76 -6.26
CA MET A 24 1.70 4.46 -6.62
C MET A 24 1.69 3.51 -5.41
N TRP A 25 2.80 3.44 -4.67
CA TRP A 25 2.89 2.63 -3.45
C TRP A 25 1.99 3.15 -2.32
N VAL A 26 1.81 4.46 -2.19
CA VAL A 26 0.82 5.03 -1.26
C VAL A 26 -0.60 4.60 -1.63
N ILE A 27 -0.96 4.63 -2.92
CA ILE A 27 -2.29 4.18 -3.38
C ILE A 27 -2.50 2.71 -3.06
N PHE A 28 -1.49 1.85 -3.25
CA PHE A 28 -1.60 0.44 -2.86
C PHE A 28 -1.79 0.26 -1.35
N ALA A 29 -1.11 1.06 -0.52
CA ALA A 29 -1.32 1.05 0.92
C ALA A 29 -2.76 1.47 1.29
N LEU A 30 -3.31 2.49 0.61
CA LEU A 30 -4.70 2.92 0.80
C LEU A 30 -5.71 1.86 0.37
N ILE A 31 -5.47 1.17 -0.75
CA ILE A 31 -6.33 0.06 -1.20
C ILE A 31 -6.31 -1.08 -0.18
N ALA A 32 -5.13 -1.43 0.33
CA ALA A 32 -5.00 -2.47 1.35
C ALA A 32 -5.74 -2.09 2.65
N ALA A 33 -5.57 -0.85 3.13
CA ALA A 33 -6.28 -0.33 4.29
C ALA A 33 -7.81 -0.27 4.05
N GLY A 34 -8.23 0.17 2.87
CA GLY A 34 -9.63 0.21 2.45
C GLY A 34 -10.25 -1.18 2.40
N GLY A 35 -9.53 -2.16 1.85
CA GLY A 35 -9.96 -3.57 1.86
C GLY A 35 -10.16 -4.09 3.28
N ALA A 36 -9.17 -3.91 4.16
CA ALA A 36 -9.29 -4.30 5.57
C ALA A 36 -10.47 -3.61 6.27
N GLY A 37 -10.66 -2.31 6.04
CA GLY A 37 -11.75 -1.52 6.62
C GLY A 37 -13.12 -1.95 6.13
N LEU A 38 -13.27 -2.21 4.83
CA LEU A 38 -14.51 -2.71 4.24
C LEU A 38 -14.85 -4.11 4.77
N THR A 39 -13.87 -4.98 4.87
CA THR A 39 -14.06 -6.33 5.44
C THR A 39 -14.42 -6.27 6.92
N TRP A 40 -13.75 -5.42 7.71
CA TRP A 40 -14.10 -5.18 9.11
C TRP A 40 -15.53 -4.63 9.25
N LEU A 41 -15.91 -3.65 8.43
CA LEU A 41 -17.23 -3.03 8.48
C LEU A 41 -18.32 -4.02 8.07
N ALA A 42 -18.11 -4.82 7.02
CA ALA A 42 -19.04 -5.85 6.59
C ALA A 42 -19.25 -6.91 7.68
N TRP A 43 -18.18 -7.31 8.36
CA TRP A 43 -18.27 -8.21 9.51
C TRP A 43 -19.02 -7.56 10.67
N TRP A 44 -18.69 -6.32 11.03
CA TRP A 44 -19.37 -5.59 12.12
C TRP A 44 -20.87 -5.44 11.87
N VAL A 45 -21.25 -5.06 10.65
CA VAL A 45 -22.66 -4.94 10.23
C VAL A 45 -23.38 -6.29 10.33
N ALA A 46 -22.71 -7.41 10.03
CA ALA A 46 -23.28 -8.73 10.21
C ALA A 46 -23.54 -9.09 11.67
N GLN A 47 -22.61 -8.76 12.57
CA GLN A 47 -22.76 -9.01 14.00
C GLN A 47 -23.85 -8.12 14.63
N VAL A 48 -23.85 -6.82 14.32
CA VAL A 48 -24.86 -5.89 14.86
C VAL A 48 -26.25 -6.13 14.24
N GLY A 49 -26.29 -6.55 12.98
CA GLY A 49 -27.52 -6.80 12.24
C GLY A 49 -28.17 -8.16 12.51
N ASN A 50 -27.51 -9.05 13.24
CA ASN A 50 -27.96 -10.45 13.48
C ASN A 50 -28.32 -11.17 12.16
N TYR A 51 -27.49 -11.01 11.13
CA TYR A 51 -27.73 -11.63 9.82
C TYR A 51 -27.38 -13.11 9.87
N ARG A 52 -28.39 -14.00 9.86
CA ARG A 52 -28.17 -15.46 9.96
C ARG A 52 -28.11 -16.20 8.62
N ASP A 53 -28.56 -15.59 7.53
CA ASP A 53 -28.62 -16.21 6.19
C ASP A 53 -28.12 -15.26 5.08
N ASN A 54 -26.85 -14.87 5.11
CA ASN A 54 -26.24 -14.08 4.05
C ASN A 54 -25.50 -14.96 3.03
N TRP A 55 -25.98 -14.97 1.79
CA TRP A 55 -25.36 -15.76 0.70
C TRP A 55 -24.02 -15.19 0.19
N ARG A 56 -23.72 -13.91 0.47
CA ARG A 56 -22.60 -13.16 -0.11
C ARG A 56 -21.72 -12.43 0.91
N GLY A 57 -21.93 -12.65 2.22
CA GLY A 57 -21.29 -11.87 3.26
C GLY A 57 -21.09 -12.66 4.55
N PHE A 58 -20.73 -11.95 5.62
CA PHE A 58 -20.61 -12.53 6.96
C PHE A 58 -21.99 -12.79 7.54
N ASN A 59 -22.07 -13.85 8.34
CA ASN A 59 -23.19 -14.16 9.21
C ASN A 59 -22.90 -13.71 10.66
N GLU A 60 -23.95 -13.62 11.46
CA GLU A 60 -23.88 -13.59 12.92
C GLU A 60 -23.06 -14.78 13.42
N ASP A 61 -22.24 -14.57 14.45
CA ASP A 61 -21.31 -15.56 15.03
C ASP A 61 -20.10 -15.94 14.17
N ASP A 62 -19.99 -15.46 12.93
CA ASP A 62 -18.76 -15.66 12.14
C ASP A 62 -17.56 -15.08 12.89
N GLY A 63 -16.49 -15.87 12.98
CA GLY A 63 -15.22 -15.40 13.52
C GLY A 63 -14.67 -14.21 12.73
N PHE A 64 -14.07 -13.25 13.44
CA PHE A 64 -13.46 -12.09 12.79
C PHE A 64 -12.42 -12.53 11.74
N PRO A 65 -12.41 -11.95 10.53
CA PRO A 65 -11.53 -12.36 9.42
C PRO A 65 -10.07 -11.91 9.61
N TRP A 66 -9.43 -12.37 10.69
CA TRP A 66 -8.08 -12.00 11.10
C TRP A 66 -7.05 -12.21 10.01
N MET A 67 -7.13 -13.33 9.28
CA MET A 67 -6.16 -13.65 8.22
C MET A 67 -6.19 -12.59 7.11
N PHE A 68 -7.37 -12.19 6.66
CA PHE A 68 -7.49 -11.18 5.61
C PHE A 68 -7.00 -9.82 6.11
N VAL A 69 -7.43 -9.41 7.32
CA VAL A 69 -7.03 -8.14 7.92
C VAL A 69 -5.53 -8.08 8.17
N ALA A 70 -4.91 -9.18 8.63
CA ALA A 70 -3.47 -9.29 8.84
C ALA A 70 -2.71 -9.18 7.51
N VAL A 71 -3.16 -9.85 6.45
CA VAL A 71 -2.55 -9.75 5.11
C VAL A 71 -2.62 -8.31 4.60
N CYS A 72 -3.79 -7.67 4.69
CA CYS A 72 -3.94 -6.27 4.30
C CYS A 72 -3.06 -5.32 5.14
N ALA A 73 -2.96 -5.55 6.45
CA ALA A 73 -2.12 -4.74 7.33
C ALA A 73 -0.63 -4.87 6.95
N VAL A 74 -0.13 -6.10 6.80
CA VAL A 74 1.27 -6.36 6.41
C VAL A 74 1.56 -5.78 5.03
N ALA A 75 0.67 -5.98 4.05
CA ALA A 75 0.82 -5.42 2.71
C ALA A 75 0.82 -3.89 2.73
N GLY A 76 -0.07 -3.27 3.51
CA GLY A 76 -0.14 -1.82 3.67
C GLY A 76 1.12 -1.23 4.28
N VAL A 77 1.62 -1.80 5.38
CA VAL A 77 2.86 -1.36 6.03
C VAL A 77 4.05 -1.52 5.08
N TRP A 78 4.13 -2.64 4.37
CA TRP A 78 5.19 -2.87 3.39
C TRP A 78 5.17 -1.83 2.26
N CYS A 79 3.99 -1.53 1.70
CA CYS A 79 3.82 -0.52 0.68
C CYS A 79 4.26 0.88 1.17
N LEU A 80 3.91 1.25 2.40
CA LEU A 80 4.34 2.52 2.99
C LEU A 80 5.86 2.60 3.18
N PHE A 81 6.49 1.49 3.59
CA PHE A 81 7.94 1.42 3.71
C PHE A 81 8.63 1.63 2.35
N VAL A 82 8.13 0.97 1.30
CA VAL A 82 8.63 1.13 -0.06
C VAL A 82 8.40 2.56 -0.57
N ALA A 83 7.22 3.14 -0.34
CA ALA A 83 6.92 4.53 -0.71
C ALA A 83 7.91 5.50 -0.05
N ARG A 84 8.16 5.33 1.26
CA ARG A 84 9.08 6.19 2.02
C ARG A 84 10.51 6.12 1.48
N ARG A 85 10.96 4.93 1.08
CA ARG A 85 12.27 4.72 0.44
C ARG A 85 12.36 5.42 -0.92
N GLN A 86 11.30 5.38 -1.73
CA GLN A 86 11.25 6.08 -3.03
C GLN A 86 11.22 7.61 -2.87
N TRP A 87 10.51 8.13 -1.87
CA TRP A 87 10.54 9.56 -1.52
C TRP A 87 11.92 10.04 -1.11
N ALA A 88 12.65 9.27 -0.29
CA ALA A 88 14.01 9.60 0.11
C ALA A 88 14.95 9.64 -1.12
N ARG A 89 14.80 8.68 -2.04
CA ARG A 89 15.57 8.64 -3.29
C ARG A 89 15.27 9.83 -4.20
N ALA A 90 14.00 10.20 -4.36
CA ALA A 90 13.61 11.39 -5.13
C ALA A 90 14.25 12.67 -4.59
N ARG A 91 14.37 12.81 -3.26
CA ARG A 91 15.06 13.95 -2.63
C ARG A 91 16.56 13.95 -2.91
N HIS A 92 17.23 12.79 -2.81
CA HIS A 92 18.65 12.69 -3.14
C HIS A 92 18.95 13.00 -4.60
N LEU A 93 18.12 12.50 -5.54
CA LEU A 93 18.28 12.80 -6.96
C LEU A 93 18.07 14.28 -7.29
N ALA A 94 17.12 14.94 -6.61
CA ALA A 94 16.91 16.38 -6.77
C ALA A 94 18.12 17.20 -6.26
N GLN A 95 18.66 16.83 -5.09
CA GLN A 95 19.84 17.50 -4.52
C GLN A 95 21.11 17.33 -5.35
N GLY A 96 21.30 16.17 -5.99
CA GLY A 96 22.43 15.94 -6.89
C GLY A 96 22.35 16.77 -8.18
N ARG A 97 21.14 17.04 -8.69
CA ARG A 97 20.92 17.84 -9.91
C ARG A 97 21.22 19.32 -9.71
N ASP A 98 20.92 19.87 -8.53
CA ASP A 98 21.16 21.30 -8.22
C ASP A 98 22.66 21.62 -8.04
N LEU A 99 23.51 20.61 -7.81
CA LEU A 99 24.96 20.79 -7.65
C LEU A 99 25.73 20.75 -8.98
N ASP A 100 25.12 20.23 -10.05
CA ASP A 100 25.70 20.12 -11.39
C ASP A 100 25.34 21.29 -12.33
N THR A 101 24.50 22.24 -11.86
CA THR A 101 24.14 23.50 -12.55
C THR A 101 24.84 24.70 -11.95
#